data_AF-A0A1V9FQH8-F1
#
_entry.id   AF-A0A1V9FQH8-F1
#
_cell.length_a   1.000
_cell.length_b   1.000
_cell.length_c   1.000
_cell.angle_alpha   90.00
_cell.angle_beta   90.00
_cell.angle_gamma   90.00
#
_symmetry.space_group_name_H-M   'P 1'
#
loop_
_entity.id
_entity.type
_entity.pdbx_description
1 polymer ?
#
loop_
_entity_poly.entity_id
_entity_poly.type
_entity_poly.pdbx_seq_one_letter_code
_entity_poly.pdbx_strand_id
1 'polypeptide(L)'
;MAYKYDIFISYRRDNLTRKWIETHFVPLLEHHINLELGRIPVIYIDTLLENGTTWPIALGNALGASRTIIPLWTKTFLNSVWCSCEIGHMLERERKFGFRTIQNPGGLIFPTIIHDGETMPVNLTTIQKIEIQECYNVRMSIDSPKAEVLDDRLRPLGKDIADAINNAPVWQQDWQIVAVNSFVQQFHIEEQPSQSQPPKFSNP
;
A
#
# COMPACT_ATOMS: atom_id res chain seq x y z
N MET A 1 -22.99 2.56 1.99
CA MET A 1 -21.70 3.03 1.41
C MET A 1 -20.88 1.80 1.02
N ALA A 2 -20.03 1.92 0.01
CA ALA A 2 -19.26 0.83 -0.58
C ALA A 2 -17.78 1.22 -0.66
N TYR A 3 -16.92 0.23 -0.89
CA TYR A 3 -15.51 0.46 -1.24
C TYR A 3 -15.40 1.44 -2.42
N LYS A 4 -14.44 2.36 -2.34
CA LYS A 4 -14.09 3.27 -3.44
C LYS A 4 -12.95 2.72 -4.29
N TYR A 5 -12.06 1.93 -3.68
CA TYR A 5 -10.89 1.38 -4.31
C TYR A 5 -10.88 -0.13 -4.14
N ASP A 6 -10.41 -0.84 -5.16
CA ASP A 6 -10.09 -2.25 -5.04
C ASP A 6 -8.75 -2.43 -4.34
N ILE A 7 -7.75 -1.63 -4.71
CA ILE A 7 -6.36 -1.84 -4.33
C ILE A 7 -5.77 -0.54 -3.80
N PHE A 8 -5.10 -0.62 -2.65
CA PHE A 8 -4.23 0.42 -2.13
C PHE A 8 -2.77 0.05 -2.37
N ILE A 9 -2.01 0.85 -3.12
CA ILE A 9 -0.56 0.65 -3.28
C ILE A 9 0.17 1.51 -2.25
N SER A 10 0.82 0.85 -1.31
CA SER A 10 1.65 1.46 -0.28
C SER A 10 3.12 1.36 -0.65
N TYR A 11 3.87 2.46 -0.57
CA TYR A 11 5.30 2.46 -0.86
C TYR A 11 6.00 3.59 -0.12
N ARG A 12 7.33 3.48 0.05
CA ARG A 12 8.12 4.58 0.59
C ARG A 12 8.17 5.70 -0.43
N ARG A 13 7.66 6.88 -0.05
CA ARG A 13 7.62 8.04 -0.94
C ARG A 13 8.97 8.41 -1.48
N ASP A 14 9.07 8.27 -2.79
CA ASP A 14 10.18 8.67 -3.65
C ASP A 14 9.62 8.89 -5.06
N ASN A 15 10.06 9.96 -5.73
CA ASN A 15 9.53 10.36 -7.03
C ASN A 15 9.92 9.37 -8.13
N LEU A 16 11.11 8.77 -8.04
CA LEU A 16 11.58 7.79 -9.03
C LEU A 16 10.81 6.48 -8.91
N THR A 17 10.60 6.02 -7.67
CA THR A 17 9.78 4.86 -7.35
C THR A 17 8.35 5.07 -7.84
N ARG A 18 7.74 6.24 -7.55
CA ARG A 18 6.41 6.60 -8.04
C ARG A 18 6.30 6.47 -9.56
N LYS A 19 7.24 7.08 -10.28
CA LYS A 19 7.26 7.03 -11.74
C LYS A 19 7.34 5.59 -12.25
N TRP A 20 8.15 4.74 -11.62
CA TRP A 20 8.23 3.33 -11.97
C TRP A 20 6.91 2.59 -11.72
N ILE A 21 6.22 2.89 -10.61
CA ILE A 21 4.91 2.32 -10.29
C ILE A 21 3.88 2.69 -11.37
N GLU A 22 3.75 3.97 -11.68
CA GLU A 22 2.78 4.49 -12.63
C GLU A 22 3.08 4.04 -14.08
N THR A 23 4.36 3.91 -14.44
CA THR A 23 4.76 3.61 -15.83
C THR A 23 4.79 2.11 -16.12
N HIS A 24 5.15 1.28 -15.14
CA HIS A 24 5.42 -0.15 -15.39
C HIS A 24 4.57 -1.07 -14.53
N PHE A 25 4.51 -0.85 -13.23
CA PHE A 25 3.87 -1.79 -12.31
C PHE A 25 2.35 -1.79 -12.46
N VAL A 26 1.73 -0.61 -12.35
CA VAL A 26 0.26 -0.46 -12.34
C VAL A 26 -0.37 -0.88 -13.67
N PRO A 27 0.13 -0.47 -14.86
CA PRO A 27 -0.49 -0.87 -16.11
C PRO A 27 -0.51 -2.39 -16.32
N LEU A 28 0.59 -3.09 -16.00
CA LEU A 28 0.67 -4.54 -16.12
C LEU A 28 -0.22 -5.24 -15.10
N LEU A 29 -0.19 -4.78 -13.84
CA LEU A 29 -1.02 -5.36 -12.79
C LEU A 29 -2.52 -5.16 -13.07
N GLU A 30 -2.91 -3.96 -13.48
CA GLU A 30 -4.28 -3.62 -13.86
C GLU A 30 -4.77 -4.52 -15.00
N HIS A 31 -3.92 -4.74 -16.01
CA HIS A 31 -4.23 -5.64 -17.11
C HIS A 31 -4.57 -7.05 -16.63
N HIS A 32 -3.70 -7.67 -15.84
CA HIS A 32 -3.93 -9.04 -15.33
C HIS A 32 -5.17 -9.13 -14.45
N ILE A 33 -5.39 -8.16 -13.56
CA ILE A 33 -6.56 -8.15 -12.68
C ILE A 33 -7.85 -7.92 -13.47
N ASN A 34 -7.82 -7.05 -14.49
CA ASN A 34 -8.97 -6.81 -15.35
C ASN A 34 -9.41 -8.08 -16.09
N LEU A 35 -8.47 -8.89 -16.57
CA LEU A 35 -8.79 -10.17 -17.21
C LEU A 35 -9.52 -11.13 -16.25
N GLU A 36 -9.17 -11.11 -14.96
CA GLU A 36 -9.77 -11.96 -13.95
C GLU A 36 -11.11 -11.42 -13.40
N LEU A 37 -11.25 -10.09 -13.29
CA LEU A 37 -12.47 -9.44 -12.79
C LEU A 37 -13.52 -9.18 -13.87
N GLY A 38 -13.13 -9.14 -15.15
CA GLY A 38 -13.98 -8.64 -16.24
C GLY A 38 -14.30 -7.14 -16.15
N ARG A 39 -13.55 -6.39 -15.34
CA ARG A 39 -13.62 -4.93 -15.21
C ARG A 39 -12.28 -4.36 -14.75
N ILE A 40 -12.04 -3.11 -15.10
CA ILE A 40 -10.86 -2.38 -14.64
C ILE A 40 -10.92 -2.22 -13.10
N PRO A 41 -9.89 -2.66 -12.35
CA PRO A 41 -9.82 -2.42 -10.91
C PRO A 41 -9.57 -0.93 -10.62
N VAL A 42 -10.15 -0.41 -9.54
CA VAL A 42 -9.88 0.97 -9.10
C VAL A 42 -8.70 0.98 -8.15
N ILE A 43 -7.56 1.50 -8.59
CA ILE A 43 -6.30 1.50 -7.84
C ILE A 43 -6.04 2.88 -7.24
N TYR A 44 -5.76 2.92 -5.94
CA TYR A 44 -5.24 4.11 -5.26
C TYR A 44 -3.73 3.96 -5.03
N ILE A 45 -2.96 4.93 -5.50
CA ILE A 45 -1.51 5.05 -5.22
C ILE A 45 -1.35 6.18 -4.21
N ASP A 46 -0.56 5.96 -3.15
CA ASP A 46 -0.34 6.90 -2.03
C ASP A 46 0.36 8.24 -2.40
N THR A 47 -0.21 9.01 -3.34
CA THR A 47 0.21 10.38 -3.72
C THR A 47 -0.88 11.26 -4.34
N LEU A 48 -2.15 10.84 -4.38
CA LEU A 48 -3.24 11.69 -4.87
C LEU A 48 -3.71 12.66 -3.78
N LEU A 49 -2.98 13.76 -3.60
CA LEU A 49 -3.45 14.87 -2.77
C LEU A 49 -3.55 16.15 -3.57
N GLU A 50 -4.77 16.65 -3.65
CA GLU A 50 -5.06 17.99 -4.12
C GLU A 50 -4.53 19.01 -3.11
N ASN A 51 -3.99 20.13 -3.63
CA ASN A 51 -3.51 21.24 -2.81
C ASN A 51 -4.61 21.67 -1.81
N GLY A 52 -4.25 21.77 -0.53
CA GLY A 52 -5.17 22.17 0.55
C GLY A 52 -5.85 21.03 1.31
N THR A 53 -5.60 19.76 0.94
CA THR A 53 -6.17 18.60 1.66
C THR A 53 -5.32 18.23 2.88
N THR A 54 -5.97 17.98 4.03
CA THR A 54 -5.31 17.44 5.22
C THR A 54 -4.85 16.01 4.95
N TRP A 55 -3.54 15.88 4.73
CA TRP A 55 -2.88 14.66 4.29
C TRP A 55 -3.27 13.38 5.08
N PRO A 56 -3.25 13.37 6.44
CA PRO A 56 -3.65 12.19 7.23
C PRO A 56 -5.12 11.75 7.02
N ILE A 57 -6.02 12.71 6.80
CA ILE A 57 -7.46 12.43 6.63
C ILE A 57 -7.70 11.76 5.29
N ALA A 58 -7.09 12.28 4.22
CA ALA A 58 -7.21 11.69 2.90
C ALA A 58 -6.61 10.28 2.83
N LEU A 59 -5.46 10.06 3.48
CA LEU A 59 -4.83 8.75 3.59
C LEU A 59 -5.75 7.73 4.27
N GLY A 60 -6.28 8.08 5.45
CA GLY A 60 -7.20 7.22 6.20
C GLY A 60 -8.48 6.91 5.43
N ASN A 61 -9.02 7.91 4.73
CA ASN A 61 -10.20 7.73 3.88
C ASN A 61 -9.94 6.76 2.72
N ALA A 62 -8.77 6.85 2.07
CA ALA A 62 -8.40 5.99 0.96
C ALA A 62 -8.18 4.54 1.43
N LEU A 63 -7.39 4.34 2.49
CA LEU A 63 -7.12 3.03 3.05
C LEU A 63 -8.41 2.35 3.58
N GLY A 64 -9.23 3.09 4.32
CA GLY A 64 -10.51 2.59 4.83
C GLY A 64 -11.53 2.29 3.74
N ALA A 65 -11.36 2.83 2.52
CA ALA A 65 -12.19 2.58 1.36
C ALA A 65 -11.58 1.62 0.33
N SER A 66 -10.44 0.99 0.64
CA SER A 66 -9.75 0.03 -0.23
C SER A 66 -10.02 -1.41 0.21
N ARG A 67 -10.21 -2.35 -0.72
CA ARG A 67 -10.43 -3.78 -0.39
C ARG A 67 -9.15 -4.48 0.05
N THR A 68 -8.09 -4.33 -0.74
CA THR A 68 -6.78 -4.95 -0.53
C THR A 68 -5.66 -3.90 -0.48
N ILE A 69 -4.47 -4.33 -0.05
CA ILE A 69 -3.25 -3.51 -0.01
C ILE A 69 -2.07 -4.27 -0.62
N ILE A 70 -1.28 -3.56 -1.42
CA ILE A 70 0.00 -4.02 -1.98
C ILE A 70 1.10 -3.13 -1.41
N PRO A 71 1.81 -3.56 -0.34
CA PRO A 71 3.00 -2.88 0.12
C PRO A 71 4.19 -3.24 -0.78
N LEU A 72 4.75 -2.24 -1.44
CA LEU A 72 5.98 -2.32 -2.24
C LEU A 72 7.20 -2.20 -1.32
N TRP A 73 7.73 -3.35 -0.96
CA TRP A 73 8.70 -3.50 0.11
C TRP A 73 10.12 -3.12 -0.33
N THR A 74 10.75 -2.31 0.51
CA THR A 74 12.17 -1.94 0.47
C THR A 74 12.71 -1.95 1.90
N LYS A 75 14.03 -1.90 2.06
CA LYS A 75 14.67 -1.83 3.38
C LYS A 75 14.20 -0.62 4.22
N THR A 76 13.81 0.46 3.55
CA THR A 76 13.38 1.71 4.18
C THR A 76 11.86 1.83 4.27
N PHE A 77 11.10 0.80 3.89
CA PHE A 77 9.64 0.81 3.91
C PHE A 77 9.10 1.08 5.33
N LEU A 78 9.58 0.33 6.33
CA LEU A 78 9.17 0.49 7.73
C LEU A 78 9.82 1.67 8.45
N ASN A 79 10.74 2.41 7.82
CA ASN A 79 11.20 3.69 8.37
C ASN A 79 10.08 4.74 8.33
N SER A 80 9.00 4.48 7.59
CA SER A 80 7.78 5.25 7.60
C SER A 80 6.78 4.63 8.57
N VAL A 81 6.48 5.33 9.66
CA VAL A 81 5.42 4.90 10.59
C VAL A 81 4.07 4.79 9.87
N TRP A 82 3.84 5.63 8.86
CA TRP A 82 2.65 5.64 8.02
C TRP A 82 2.46 4.31 7.28
N CYS A 83 3.52 3.83 6.63
CA CYS A 83 3.49 2.53 5.95
C CYS A 83 3.23 1.37 6.93
N SER A 84 3.74 1.48 8.16
CA SER A 84 3.46 0.50 9.23
C SER A 84 2.00 0.53 9.67
N CYS A 85 1.42 1.72 9.86
CA CYS A 85 0.01 1.92 10.19
C CYS A 85 -0.92 1.37 9.10
N GLU A 86 -0.61 1.63 7.83
CA GLU A 86 -1.41 1.14 6.68
C GLU A 86 -1.56 -0.39 6.70
N ILE A 87 -0.44 -1.10 6.87
CA ILE A 87 -0.44 -2.56 6.99
C ILE A 87 -1.19 -2.98 8.26
N GLY A 88 -0.96 -2.29 9.37
CA GLY A 88 -1.63 -2.58 10.65
C GLY A 88 -3.16 -2.56 10.55
N HIS A 89 -3.74 -1.58 9.86
CA HIS A 89 -5.17 -1.52 9.62
C HIS A 89 -5.70 -2.70 8.80
N MET A 90 -4.94 -3.13 7.78
CA MET A 90 -5.37 -4.28 6.96
C MET A 90 -5.22 -5.60 7.72
N LEU A 91 -4.16 -5.76 8.52
CA LEU A 91 -3.98 -6.93 9.40
C LEU A 91 -5.13 -7.04 10.40
N GLU A 92 -5.54 -5.93 11.01
CA GLU A 92 -6.66 -5.93 11.94
C GLU A 92 -7.98 -6.27 11.24
N ARG A 93 -8.16 -5.82 9.99
CA ARG A 93 -9.31 -6.23 9.16
C ARG A 93 -9.26 -7.73 8.88
N GLU A 94 -8.13 -8.27 8.46
CA GLU A 94 -7.97 -9.71 8.26
C GLU A 94 -8.34 -10.51 9.52
N ARG A 95 -7.80 -10.10 10.67
CA ARG A 95 -8.06 -10.74 11.97
C ARG A 95 -9.54 -10.72 12.33
N LYS A 96 -10.22 -9.57 12.19
CA LYS A 96 -11.65 -9.42 12.51
C LYS A 96 -12.56 -10.29 11.65
N PHE A 97 -12.19 -10.56 10.41
CA PHE A 97 -13.01 -11.30 9.45
C PHE A 97 -12.51 -12.73 9.19
N GLY A 98 -11.62 -13.25 10.05
CA GLY A 98 -11.21 -14.65 10.03
C GLY A 98 -10.33 -15.04 8.84
N PHE A 99 -9.63 -14.09 8.23
CA PHE A 99 -8.58 -14.36 7.26
C PHE A 99 -7.34 -14.94 7.95
N ARG A 100 -6.47 -15.57 7.15
CA ARG A 100 -5.26 -16.25 7.62
C ARG A 100 -5.53 -17.32 8.69
N THR A 101 -6.64 -18.05 8.52
CA THR A 101 -7.04 -19.18 9.36
C THR A 101 -7.01 -20.48 8.57
N ILE A 102 -7.19 -21.62 9.25
CA ILE A 102 -7.30 -22.93 8.58
C ILE A 102 -8.49 -22.95 7.61
N GLN A 103 -9.59 -22.29 7.97
CA GLN A 103 -10.81 -22.26 7.17
C GLN A 103 -10.76 -21.23 6.04
N ASN A 104 -9.97 -20.16 6.21
CA ASN A 104 -9.78 -19.12 5.21
C ASN A 104 -8.30 -18.66 5.22
N PRO A 105 -7.42 -19.36 4.49
CA PRO A 105 -5.99 -19.05 4.47
C PRO A 105 -5.66 -17.79 3.66
N GLY A 106 -6.62 -17.26 2.89
CA GLY A 106 -6.46 -16.04 2.11
C GLY A 106 -6.22 -14.80 2.96
N GLY A 107 -5.94 -13.69 2.29
CA GLY A 107 -5.72 -12.40 2.92
C GLY A 107 -5.99 -11.23 1.97
N LEU A 108 -5.90 -10.04 2.51
CA LEU A 108 -6.09 -8.74 1.88
C LEU A 108 -4.76 -8.01 1.66
N ILE A 109 -3.65 -8.54 2.17
CA ILE A 109 -2.29 -7.96 2.06
C ILE A 109 -1.45 -8.82 1.11
N PHE A 110 -0.86 -8.16 0.11
CA PHE A 110 -0.01 -8.78 -0.92
C PHE A 110 1.40 -8.16 -0.92
N PRO A 111 2.29 -8.57 -0.01
CA PRO A 111 3.64 -8.03 0.08
C PRO A 111 4.43 -8.29 -1.21
N THR A 112 4.91 -7.21 -1.81
CA THR A 112 5.64 -7.25 -3.09
C THR A 112 7.02 -6.65 -2.90
N ILE A 113 8.05 -7.48 -3.02
CA ILE A 113 9.45 -7.11 -2.77
C ILE A 113 10.03 -6.47 -4.03
N ILE A 114 10.41 -5.20 -3.94
CA ILE A 114 11.05 -4.46 -5.04
C ILE A 114 12.54 -4.17 -4.80
N HIS A 115 13.05 -4.42 -3.60
CA HIS A 115 14.48 -4.24 -3.31
C HIS A 115 15.04 -5.19 -2.24
N ASP A 116 14.46 -5.21 -1.04
CA ASP A 116 14.95 -6.00 0.11
C ASP A 116 13.81 -6.82 0.70
N GLY A 117 13.98 -8.13 0.88
CA GLY A 117 13.01 -9.02 1.53
C GLY A 117 13.37 -9.44 2.96
N GLU A 118 14.56 -9.06 3.44
CA GLU A 118 15.19 -9.59 4.67
C GLU A 118 14.73 -8.85 5.93
N THR A 119 14.41 -7.56 5.81
CA THR A 119 14.01 -6.69 6.94
C THR A 119 12.52 -6.74 7.29
N MET A 120 11.80 -7.72 6.73
CA MET A 120 10.36 -7.87 6.92
C MET A 120 10.03 -8.46 8.29
N PRO A 121 9.09 -7.88 9.06
CA PRO A 121 8.78 -8.34 10.40
C PRO A 121 8.09 -9.71 10.34
N VAL A 122 8.30 -10.52 11.38
CA VAL A 122 7.92 -11.95 11.42
C VAL A 122 6.44 -12.19 11.13
N ASN A 123 5.57 -11.28 11.56
CA ASN A 123 4.13 -11.35 11.30
C ASN A 123 3.76 -11.19 9.81
N LEU A 124 4.64 -10.57 9.01
CA LEU A 124 4.47 -10.45 7.57
C LEU A 124 5.27 -11.52 6.82
N THR A 125 6.33 -12.09 7.38
CA THR A 125 7.12 -13.14 6.72
C THR A 125 6.36 -14.44 6.48
N THR A 126 5.28 -14.69 7.23
CA THR A 126 4.39 -15.85 7.02
C THR A 126 3.42 -15.66 5.85
N ILE A 127 3.32 -14.45 5.30
CA ILE A 127 2.51 -14.14 4.13
C ILE A 127 3.33 -14.48 2.88
N GLN A 128 2.76 -15.23 1.95
CA GLN A 128 3.39 -15.48 0.65
C GLN A 128 3.69 -14.15 -0.04
N LYS A 129 4.94 -14.01 -0.47
CA LYS A 129 5.47 -12.78 -1.05
C LYS A 129 5.63 -12.91 -2.55
N ILE A 130 5.69 -11.76 -3.19
CA ILE A 130 5.97 -11.65 -4.61
C ILE A 130 7.31 -10.97 -4.75
N GLU A 131 8.26 -11.68 -5.31
CA GLU A 131 9.62 -11.19 -5.46
C GLU A 131 9.81 -10.69 -6.88
N ILE A 132 9.97 -9.38 -7.00
CA ILE A 132 10.17 -8.67 -8.29
C ILE A 132 11.35 -7.69 -8.20
N GLN A 133 12.23 -7.86 -7.21
CA GLN A 133 13.41 -7.01 -7.05
C GLN A 133 14.32 -7.07 -8.29
N GLU A 134 14.36 -8.18 -9.03
CA GLU A 134 15.09 -8.23 -10.29
C GLU A 134 14.49 -7.34 -11.38
N CYS A 135 13.22 -6.94 -11.25
CA CYS A 135 12.50 -6.11 -12.21
C CYS A 135 12.54 -4.62 -11.85
N TYR A 136 12.85 -4.28 -10.60
CA TYR A 136 12.87 -2.91 -10.14
C TYR A 136 14.07 -2.15 -10.71
N ASN A 137 13.81 -1.21 -11.61
CA ASN A 137 14.80 -0.31 -12.16
C ASN A 137 14.09 1.00 -12.57
N VAL A 138 14.39 2.10 -11.88
CA VAL A 138 13.78 3.41 -12.12
C VAL A 138 14.08 4.00 -13.51
N ARG A 139 14.99 3.38 -14.27
CA ARG A 139 15.33 3.72 -15.66
C ARG A 139 14.93 2.62 -16.65
N MET A 140 14.05 1.70 -16.25
CA MET A 140 13.55 0.63 -17.11
C MET A 140 12.84 1.22 -18.35
N SER A 141 13.07 0.62 -19.51
CA SER A 141 12.29 0.92 -20.72
C SER A 141 11.02 0.06 -20.73
N ILE A 142 9.94 0.60 -21.31
CA ILE A 142 8.63 -0.07 -21.40
C ILE A 142 8.75 -1.42 -22.12
N ASP A 143 9.47 -1.47 -23.26
CA ASP A 143 9.63 -2.68 -24.07
C ASP A 143 10.95 -3.43 -23.77
N SER A 144 11.44 -3.35 -22.53
CA SER A 144 12.66 -4.05 -22.15
C SER A 144 12.38 -5.51 -21.76
N PRO A 145 13.34 -6.44 -21.93
CA PRO A 145 13.21 -7.80 -21.40
C PRO A 145 12.89 -7.85 -19.90
N LYS A 146 13.29 -6.82 -19.14
CA LYS A 146 12.96 -6.70 -17.72
C LYS A 146 11.47 -6.41 -17.48
N ALA A 147 10.82 -5.69 -18.39
CA ALA A 147 9.37 -5.47 -18.34
C ALA A 147 8.59 -6.74 -18.70
N GLU A 148 9.09 -7.56 -19.64
CA GLU A 148 8.51 -8.89 -19.91
C GLU A 148 8.60 -9.80 -18.68
N VAL A 149 9.75 -9.84 -18.00
CA VAL A 149 9.90 -10.58 -16.74
C VAL A 149 8.95 -10.03 -15.67
N LEU A 150 8.77 -8.71 -15.58
CA LEU A 150 7.79 -8.12 -14.66
C LEU A 150 6.37 -8.61 -14.97
N ASP A 151 5.96 -8.60 -16.24
CA ASP A 151 4.65 -9.10 -16.66
C ASP A 151 4.42 -10.56 -16.24
N ASP A 152 5.40 -11.42 -16.51
CA ASP A 152 5.35 -12.84 -16.13
C ASP A 152 5.20 -13.03 -14.62
N ARG A 153 5.89 -12.20 -13.82
CA ARG A 153 5.82 -12.25 -12.35
C ARG A 153 4.49 -11.72 -11.80
N LEU A 154 3.85 -10.76 -12.47
CA LEU A 154 2.58 -10.17 -12.04
C LEU A 154 1.36 -10.98 -12.48
N ARG A 155 1.46 -11.80 -13.52
CA ARG A 155 0.38 -12.66 -14.00
C ARG A 155 -0.30 -13.50 -12.91
N PRO A 156 0.41 -14.30 -12.08
CA PRO A 156 -0.25 -15.08 -11.02
C PRO A 156 -0.91 -14.18 -9.96
N LEU A 157 -0.35 -12.99 -9.73
CA LEU A 157 -0.89 -12.05 -8.77
C LEU A 157 -2.26 -11.48 -9.20
N GLY A 158 -2.48 -11.35 -10.51
CA GLY A 158 -3.75 -10.87 -11.04
C GLY A 158 -4.94 -11.67 -10.50
N LYS A 159 -4.81 -13.01 -10.56
CA LYS A 159 -5.82 -13.93 -10.05
C LYS A 159 -5.98 -13.85 -8.54
N ASP A 160 -4.89 -13.89 -7.79
CA ASP A 160 -4.95 -13.90 -6.33
C ASP A 160 -5.56 -12.62 -5.77
N ILE A 161 -5.27 -11.46 -6.38
CA ILE A 161 -5.88 -10.18 -6.01
C ILE A 161 -7.35 -10.13 -6.42
N ALA A 162 -7.71 -10.61 -7.61
CA ALA A 162 -9.10 -10.66 -8.04
C ALA A 162 -9.96 -11.51 -7.08
N ASP A 163 -9.44 -12.67 -6.67
CA ASP A 163 -10.07 -13.53 -5.68
C ASP A 163 -10.20 -12.81 -4.32
N ALA A 164 -9.17 -12.09 -3.87
CA ALA A 164 -9.26 -11.29 -2.64
C ALA A 164 -10.22 -10.09 -2.73
N ILE A 165 -10.33 -9.44 -3.89
CA ILE A 165 -11.30 -8.36 -4.15
C ILE A 165 -12.73 -8.89 -4.04
N ASN A 166 -13.00 -10.06 -4.62
CA ASN A 166 -14.32 -10.68 -4.60
C ASN A 166 -14.69 -11.23 -3.21
N ASN A 167 -13.70 -11.72 -2.46
CA ASN A 167 -13.87 -12.26 -1.11
C ASN A 167 -13.69 -11.22 0.01
N ALA A 168 -13.44 -9.95 -0.33
CA ALA A 168 -13.28 -8.89 0.66
C ALA A 168 -14.55 -8.77 1.51
N PRO A 169 -14.42 -8.54 2.83
CA PRO A 169 -15.59 -8.41 3.70
C PRO A 169 -16.46 -7.22 3.27
N VAL A 170 -17.75 -7.25 3.64
CA VAL A 170 -18.63 -6.10 3.36
C VAL A 170 -18.03 -4.85 4.01
N TRP A 171 -17.96 -3.78 3.23
CA TRP A 171 -17.36 -2.52 3.68
C TRP A 171 -18.03 -1.98 4.94
N GLN A 172 -17.23 -1.49 5.89
CA GLN A 172 -17.71 -0.86 7.13
C GLN A 172 -17.16 0.56 7.28
N GLN A 173 -18.02 1.48 7.72
CA GLN A 173 -17.70 2.90 7.85
C GLN A 173 -16.67 3.19 8.94
N ASP A 174 -16.65 2.37 9.99
CA ASP A 174 -15.69 2.49 11.09
C ASP A 174 -14.24 2.33 10.62
N TRP A 175 -13.98 1.59 9.54
CA TRP A 175 -12.62 1.44 9.01
C TRP A 175 -12.01 2.78 8.58
N GLN A 176 -12.81 3.66 7.96
CA GLN A 176 -12.34 5.00 7.61
C GLN A 176 -12.11 5.85 8.86
N ILE A 177 -13.06 5.84 9.80
CA ILE A 177 -12.96 6.62 11.04
C ILE A 177 -11.72 6.22 11.85
N VAL A 178 -11.52 4.90 12.03
CA VAL A 178 -10.38 4.34 12.76
C VAL A 178 -9.06 4.66 12.07
N ALA A 179 -8.99 4.53 10.74
CA ALA A 179 -7.80 4.87 9.98
C ALA A 179 -7.47 6.37 10.08
N VAL A 180 -8.46 7.24 9.83
CA VAL A 180 -8.28 8.70 9.94
C VAL A 180 -7.81 9.10 11.33
N ASN A 181 -8.44 8.58 12.39
CA ASN A 181 -8.06 8.91 13.77
C ASN A 181 -6.63 8.46 14.08
N SER A 182 -6.25 7.24 13.68
CA SER A 182 -4.89 6.72 13.87
C SER A 182 -3.86 7.58 13.14
N PHE A 183 -4.14 7.99 11.91
CA PHE A 183 -3.26 8.82 11.12
C PHE A 183 -3.16 10.27 11.64
N VAL A 184 -4.27 10.88 12.05
CA VAL A 184 -4.26 12.22 12.67
C VAL A 184 -3.48 12.20 14.00
N GLN A 185 -3.67 11.17 14.81
CA GLN A 185 -2.90 11.01 16.05
C GLN A 185 -1.40 10.87 15.76
N GLN A 186 -1.02 10.05 14.77
CA GLN A 186 0.37 9.89 14.38
C GLN A 186 1.00 11.20 13.88
N PHE A 187 0.23 11.99 13.11
CA PHE A 187 0.65 13.31 12.64
C PHE A 187 1.01 14.24 13.80
N HIS A 188 0.13 14.33 14.80
CA HIS A 188 0.35 15.19 15.97
C HIS A 188 1.48 14.71 16.88
N ILE A 189 1.78 13.40 16.91
CA ILE A 189 2.95 12.87 17.62
C ILE A 189 4.25 13.32 16.93
N GLU A 190 4.31 13.23 15.59
CA GLU A 190 5.48 13.66 14.81
C GLU A 190 5.68 15.18 14.85
N GLU A 191 4.59 15.95 14.89
CA GLU A 191 4.64 17.41 14.93
C GLU A 191 4.97 18.01 16.30
N GLN A 192 5.02 17.23 17.40
CA GLN A 192 5.35 17.80 18.71
C GLN A 192 6.73 18.49 18.68
N PRO A 193 6.79 19.84 18.68
CA PRO A 193 8.04 20.52 18.54
C PRO A 193 8.81 20.38 19.84
N SER A 194 9.99 19.76 19.78
CA SER A 194 10.98 19.90 20.84
C SER A 194 11.68 21.24 20.68
N GLN A 195 11.14 22.29 21.31
CA GLN A 195 11.87 23.54 21.45
C GLN A 195 12.92 23.38 22.55
N SER A 196 14.10 22.88 22.19
CA SER A 196 15.22 22.69 23.11
C SER A 196 15.92 23.99 23.50
N GLN A 197 15.62 25.10 22.81
CA GLN A 197 16.12 26.42 23.14
C GLN A 197 15.00 27.48 23.09
N PRO A 198 14.89 28.35 24.10
CA PRO A 198 13.93 29.44 24.08
C PRO A 198 14.21 30.35 22.87
N PRO A 199 13.16 30.86 22.20
CA PRO A 199 13.33 31.69 21.03
C PRO A 199 14.05 32.98 21.44
N LYS A 200 15.24 33.22 20.90
CA LYS A 200 15.97 34.47 21.10
C LYS A 200 15.50 35.48 20.07
N PHE A 201 14.81 36.53 20.53
CA PHE A 201 14.65 37.73 19.74
C PHE A 201 15.99 38.47 19.74
N SER A 202 16.73 38.42 18.63
CA SER A 202 17.78 39.40 18.39
C SER A 202 17.11 40.73 18.07
N ASN A 203 17.08 41.64 19.05
CA ASN A 203 16.75 43.03 18.79
C ASN A 203 17.86 43.66 17.92
N PRO A 204 17.49 44.51 16.94
CA PRO A 204 18.43 45.18 16.03
C PRO A 204 19.33 46.19 16.74
#